data_AF-A0A2H1WD96-F1
#
_entry.id   AF-A0A2H1WD96-F1
#
_cell.length_a   1.000
_cell.length_b   1.000
_cell.length_c   1.000
_cell.angle_alpha   90.00
_cell.angle_beta   90.00
_cell.angle_gamma   90.00
#
_symmetry.space_group_name_H-M   'P 1'
#
loop_
_entity.id
_entity.type
_entity.pdbx_description
1 polymer ?
#
loop_
_entity_poly.entity_id
_entity_poly.type
_entity_poly.pdbx_seq_one_letter_code
_entity_poly.pdbx_strand_id
1 'polypeptide(L)'
;MRATGLRISLVIVAYVLVSLVSSEDTAKPYEKKSKSVTTFVSAKWEATPIVLELAEYLAGESTDLFWSFFDGINSLKSSLDSLETDKQVYDACIGVASTLLAPAQLRMAKLALSMHLTSPTVRMFDQIATQAGAKDVTCDAFVSIASRKICDNDALRDILKSYNQYDV
;
A
#
# COMPACT_ATOMS: atom_id res chain seq x y z
N MET A 1 -65.88 14.69 58.76
CA MET A 1 -65.97 14.34 57.32
C MET A 1 -64.75 14.91 56.58
N ARG A 2 -63.63 14.20 56.47
CA ARG A 2 -62.42 14.66 55.74
C ARG A 2 -61.51 13.54 55.19
N ALA A 3 -61.74 12.28 55.57
CA ALA A 3 -60.85 11.15 55.21
C ALA A 3 -61.10 10.55 53.82
N THR A 4 -62.29 10.73 53.23
CA THR A 4 -62.65 10.18 51.91
C THR A 4 -61.98 10.95 50.77
N GLY A 5 -61.92 12.29 50.86
CA GLY A 5 -61.27 13.12 49.85
C GLY A 5 -59.75 12.90 49.75
N LEU A 6 -59.07 12.67 50.89
CA LEU A 6 -57.63 12.39 50.90
C LEU A 6 -57.29 11.04 50.27
N ARG A 7 -58.12 10.01 50.48
CA ARG A 7 -57.94 8.71 49.85
C ARG A 7 -58.16 8.76 48.34
N ILE A 8 -59.15 9.51 47.88
CA ILE A 8 -59.40 9.69 46.44
C ILE A 8 -58.25 10.45 45.79
N SER A 9 -57.74 11.50 46.43
CA SER A 9 -56.57 12.25 45.95
C SER A 9 -55.31 11.38 45.88
N LEU A 10 -55.05 10.53 46.89
CA LEU A 10 -53.93 9.60 46.86
C LEU A 10 -54.06 8.54 45.76
N VAL A 11 -55.27 8.04 45.49
CA VAL A 11 -55.51 7.09 44.39
C VAL A 11 -55.29 7.76 43.04
N ILE A 12 -55.73 9.00 42.85
CA ILE A 12 -55.49 9.76 41.61
C ILE A 12 -54.00 10.01 41.42
N VAL A 13 -53.30 10.44 42.47
CA VAL A 13 -51.83 10.67 42.41
C VAL A 13 -51.09 9.37 42.13
N ALA A 14 -51.50 8.25 42.73
CA ALA A 14 -50.94 6.94 42.42
C ALA A 14 -51.22 6.52 40.96
N TYR A 15 -52.42 6.78 40.44
CA TYR A 15 -52.77 6.47 39.06
C TYR A 15 -51.98 7.34 38.05
N VAL A 16 -51.76 8.62 38.38
CA VAL A 16 -50.91 9.55 37.62
C VAL A 16 -49.44 9.11 37.66
N LEU A 17 -48.94 8.68 38.82
CA LEU A 17 -47.58 8.14 38.94
C LEU A 17 -47.40 6.84 38.16
N VAL A 18 -48.40 5.94 38.16
CA VAL A 18 -48.38 4.69 37.39
C VAL A 18 -48.45 4.93 35.88
N SER A 19 -49.21 5.93 35.44
CA SER A 19 -49.28 6.31 34.02
C SER A 19 -48.02 7.04 33.53
N LEU A 20 -47.35 7.81 34.40
CA LEU A 20 -46.03 8.39 34.13
C LEU A 20 -44.92 7.32 34.03
N VAL A 21 -44.97 6.27 34.86
CA VAL A 21 -44.00 5.16 34.83
C VAL A 21 -44.23 4.23 33.64
N SER A 22 -45.47 4.08 33.17
CA SER A 22 -45.81 3.23 32.01
C SER A 22 -45.49 3.87 30.65
N SER A 23 -44.93 5.08 30.62
CA SER A 23 -44.44 5.71 29.38
C SER A 23 -43.05 5.20 29.01
N GLU A 24 -42.84 3.88 29.03
CA GLU A 24 -41.77 3.25 28.26
C GLU A 24 -42.29 2.98 26.85
N ASP A 25 -42.63 4.05 26.13
CA ASP A 25 -42.50 4.01 24.67
C ASP A 25 -40.99 4.06 24.39
N THR A 26 -40.32 2.92 24.60
CA THR A 26 -39.05 2.65 23.93
C THR A 26 -39.37 2.45 22.45
N ALA A 27 -39.74 3.53 21.78
CA ALA A 27 -39.53 3.66 20.36
C ALA A 27 -38.02 3.53 20.18
N LYS A 28 -37.55 2.29 19.95
CA LYS A 28 -36.21 2.04 19.46
C LYS A 28 -36.00 3.05 18.34
N PRO A 29 -35.01 3.96 18.44
CA PRO A 29 -34.69 4.82 17.32
C PRO A 29 -34.47 3.88 16.14
N TYR A 30 -35.36 3.93 15.15
CA TYR A 30 -35.07 3.31 13.87
C TYR A 30 -33.86 4.10 13.35
N GLU A 31 -32.65 3.62 13.65
CA GLU A 31 -31.45 4.08 12.98
C GLU A 31 -31.68 3.81 11.50
N LYS A 32 -32.11 4.85 10.78
CA LYS A 32 -32.18 4.84 9.33
C LYS A 32 -30.75 4.64 8.84
N LYS A 33 -30.38 3.38 8.57
CA LYS A 33 -29.12 3.07 7.89
C LYS A 33 -29.06 3.89 6.60
N SER A 34 -28.09 4.79 6.51
CA SER A 34 -27.87 5.61 5.32
C SER A 34 -27.65 4.70 4.12
N LYS A 35 -28.37 4.95 3.02
CA LYS A 35 -28.13 4.25 1.76
C LYS A 35 -26.87 4.83 1.13
N SER A 36 -25.81 4.03 1.06
CA SER A 36 -24.53 4.41 0.44
C SER A 36 -24.45 3.81 -0.97
N VAL A 37 -23.90 4.57 -1.92
CA VAL A 37 -23.50 4.07 -3.23
C VAL A 37 -21.97 4.04 -3.23
N THR A 38 -21.39 2.87 -3.49
CA THR A 38 -19.93 2.70 -3.57
C THR A 38 -19.53 2.38 -5.00
N THR A 39 -18.58 3.13 -5.54
CA THR A 39 -17.97 2.90 -6.86
C THR A 39 -16.50 2.59 -6.69
N PHE A 40 -15.95 1.78 -7.59
CA PHE A 40 -14.54 1.39 -7.58
C PHE A 40 -13.95 1.57 -8.98
N VAL A 41 -12.65 1.88 -9.03
CA VAL A 41 -11.87 1.96 -10.27
C VAL A 41 -10.78 0.90 -10.17
N SER A 42 -10.62 0.10 -11.23
CA SER A 42 -9.59 -0.94 -11.31
C SER A 42 -8.71 -0.71 -12.52
N ALA A 43 -7.41 -0.95 -12.36
CA ALA A 43 -6.48 -1.05 -13.48
C ALA A 43 -6.71 -2.38 -14.24
N LYS A 44 -6.17 -2.46 -15.46
CA LYS A 44 -6.20 -3.68 -16.30
C LYS A 44 -5.05 -4.64 -16.02
N TRP A 45 -4.17 -4.28 -15.10
CA TRP A 45 -2.95 -5.02 -14.79
C TRP A 45 -2.91 -5.43 -13.33
N GLU A 46 -2.09 -6.45 -13.03
CA GLU A 46 -1.87 -6.95 -11.68
C GLU A 46 -1.20 -5.90 -10.79
N ALA A 47 -1.43 -6.01 -9.48
CA ALA A 47 -0.85 -5.13 -8.48
C ALA A 47 0.69 -5.10 -8.60
N THR A 48 1.25 -3.90 -8.66
CA THR A 48 2.69 -3.68 -8.76
C THR A 48 3.35 -3.71 -7.37
N PRO A 49 4.59 -4.23 -7.26
CA PRO A 49 5.29 -4.21 -5.97
C PRO A 49 5.59 -2.79 -5.50
N ILE A 50 5.25 -2.49 -4.23
CA ILE A 50 5.45 -1.18 -3.58
C ILE A 50 6.91 -0.71 -3.66
N VAL A 51 7.85 -1.64 -3.52
CA VAL A 51 9.30 -1.36 -3.56
C VAL A 51 9.71 -0.73 -4.88
N LEU A 52 9.19 -1.28 -6.00
CA LEU A 52 9.49 -0.81 -7.34
C LEU A 52 8.78 0.51 -7.64
N GLU A 53 7.54 0.66 -7.19
CA GLU A 53 6.82 1.94 -7.32
C GLU A 53 7.55 3.09 -6.62
N LEU A 54 8.09 2.84 -5.43
CA LEU A 54 8.87 3.84 -4.69
C LEU A 54 10.23 4.10 -5.34
N ALA A 55 10.90 3.07 -5.85
CA ALA A 55 12.15 3.22 -6.58
C ALA A 55 11.95 4.11 -7.82
N GLU A 56 10.89 3.87 -8.60
CA GLU A 56 10.54 4.70 -9.76
C GLU A 56 10.20 6.14 -9.38
N TYR A 57 9.52 6.35 -8.25
CA TYR A 57 9.25 7.70 -7.74
C TYR A 57 10.57 8.44 -7.44
N LEU A 58 11.50 7.78 -6.77
CA LEU A 58 12.80 8.35 -6.43
C LEU A 58 13.67 8.61 -7.67
N ALA A 59 13.62 7.72 -8.66
CA ALA A 59 14.29 7.90 -9.95
C ALA A 59 13.78 9.14 -10.70
N GLY A 60 12.49 9.45 -10.59
CA GLY A 60 11.89 10.66 -11.15
C GLY A 60 12.35 11.95 -10.49
N GLU A 61 12.73 11.91 -9.21
CA GLU A 61 13.29 13.05 -8.48
C GLU A 61 14.80 13.21 -8.78
N SER A 62 15.57 12.13 -8.70
CA SER A 62 16.97 12.09 -9.16
C SER A 62 17.49 10.66 -9.32
N THR A 63 18.38 10.46 -10.28
CA THR A 63 19.04 9.17 -10.51
C THR A 63 19.91 8.74 -9.31
N ASP A 64 20.54 9.68 -8.61
CA ASP A 64 21.38 9.37 -7.45
C ASP A 64 20.56 8.85 -6.25
N LEU A 65 19.35 9.38 -6.06
CA LEU A 65 18.43 8.90 -5.02
C LEU A 65 17.96 7.47 -5.31
N PHE A 66 17.76 7.11 -6.58
CA PHE A 66 17.42 5.74 -6.96
C PHE A 66 18.51 4.75 -6.53
N TRP A 67 19.77 5.03 -6.88
CA TRP A 67 20.89 4.14 -6.51
C TRP A 67 21.12 4.11 -4.99
N SER A 68 21.02 5.26 -4.33
CA SER A 68 21.12 5.34 -2.86
C SER A 68 20.02 4.53 -2.17
N PHE A 69 18.80 4.52 -2.73
CA PHE A 69 17.69 3.72 -2.23
C PHE A 69 17.91 2.23 -2.48
N PHE A 70 18.36 1.85 -3.68
CA PHE A 70 18.71 0.47 -4.01
C PHE A 70 19.77 -0.10 -3.05
N ASP A 71 20.83 0.66 -2.80
CA ASP A 71 21.86 0.28 -1.83
C ASP A 71 21.31 0.18 -0.41
N GLY A 72 20.44 1.12 -0.02
CA GLY A 72 19.77 1.11 1.28
C GLY A 72 18.88 -0.13 1.48
N ILE A 73 18.17 -0.56 0.45
CA ILE A 73 17.35 -1.78 0.46
C ILE A 73 18.24 -3.04 0.55
N ASN A 74 19.31 -3.12 -0.24
CA ASN A 74 20.24 -4.25 -0.18
C ASN A 74 21.00 -4.34 1.15
N SER A 75 21.18 -3.21 1.84
CA SER A 75 21.80 -3.16 3.17
C SER A 75 20.85 -3.55 4.31
N LEU A 76 19.58 -3.85 4.04
CA LEU A 76 18.63 -4.29 5.08
C LEU A 76 19.06 -5.64 5.66
N LYS A 77 18.96 -5.77 6.99
CA LYS A 77 19.30 -7.03 7.71
C LYS A 77 18.36 -8.18 7.38
N SER A 78 17.13 -7.87 7.02
CA SER A 78 16.09 -8.83 6.63
C SER A 78 15.80 -8.65 5.15
N SER A 79 15.81 -9.75 4.38
CA SER A 79 15.37 -9.72 2.99
C SER A 79 13.90 -9.30 2.93
N LEU A 80 13.54 -8.55 1.90
CA LEU A 80 12.15 -8.15 1.68
C LEU A 80 11.23 -9.37 1.48
N ASP A 81 11.77 -10.46 0.96
CA ASP A 81 11.04 -11.73 0.76
C ASP A 81 10.69 -12.45 2.06
N SER A 82 11.34 -12.09 3.17
CA SER A 82 11.08 -12.67 4.49
C SER A 82 9.93 -11.99 5.24
N LEU A 83 9.40 -10.89 4.70
CA LEU A 83 8.32 -10.11 5.32
C LEU A 83 6.97 -10.70 4.89
N GLU A 84 6.12 -11.02 5.86
CA GLU A 84 4.84 -11.70 5.61
C GLU A 84 3.72 -10.74 5.17
N THR A 85 3.88 -9.43 5.42
CA THR A 85 2.81 -8.45 5.18
C THR A 85 3.28 -7.26 4.36
N ASP A 86 2.42 -6.80 3.45
CA ASP A 86 2.67 -5.59 2.63
C ASP A 86 2.94 -4.35 3.49
N LYS A 87 2.35 -4.30 4.68
CA LYS A 87 2.59 -3.22 5.64
C LYS A 87 4.04 -3.21 6.13
N GLN A 88 4.60 -4.38 6.45
CA GLN A 88 5.99 -4.48 6.89
C GLN A 88 6.96 -4.10 5.76
N VAL A 89 6.67 -4.54 4.53
CA VAL A 89 7.43 -4.14 3.34
C VAL A 89 7.38 -2.62 3.15
N TYR A 90 6.18 -2.03 3.23
CA TYR A 90 5.99 -0.58 3.17
C TYR A 90 6.78 0.16 4.25
N ASP A 91 6.66 -0.27 5.51
CA ASP A 91 7.32 0.40 6.64
C ASP A 91 8.86 0.30 6.51
N ALA A 92 9.39 -0.81 6.00
CA ALA A 92 10.82 -0.98 5.70
C ALA A 92 11.29 -0.04 4.58
N CYS A 93 10.58 0.00 3.45
CA CYS A 93 10.92 0.86 2.32
C CYS A 93 10.84 2.34 2.67
N ILE A 94 9.79 2.75 3.39
CA ILE A 94 9.65 4.12 3.88
C ILE A 94 10.73 4.45 4.91
N GLY A 95 11.14 3.47 5.74
CA GLY A 95 12.27 3.60 6.64
C GLY A 95 13.55 4.00 5.90
N VAL A 96 13.89 3.27 4.83
CA VAL A 96 15.04 3.61 3.98
C VAL A 96 14.86 4.98 3.31
N ALA A 97 13.72 5.22 2.67
CA ALA A 97 13.45 6.49 1.98
C ALA A 97 13.48 7.71 2.92
N SER A 98 13.14 7.54 4.19
CA SER A 98 13.20 8.62 5.19
C SER A 98 14.62 9.08 5.51
N THR A 99 15.63 8.25 5.25
CA THR A 99 17.04 8.62 5.40
C THR A 99 17.55 9.44 4.21
N LEU A 100 16.88 9.33 3.06
CA LEU A 100 17.27 9.96 1.80
C LEU A 100 16.49 11.24 1.50
N LEU A 101 15.22 11.30 1.93
CA LEU A 101 14.29 12.38 1.61
C LEU A 101 14.04 13.31 2.81
N ALA A 102 13.87 14.59 2.53
CA ALA A 102 13.36 15.53 3.53
C ALA A 102 11.92 15.17 3.95
N PRO A 103 11.47 15.53 5.16
CA PRO A 103 10.12 15.18 5.65
C PRO A 103 8.98 15.64 4.73
N ALA A 104 9.14 16.75 4.01
CA ALA A 104 8.17 17.21 3.04
C ALA A 104 8.10 16.30 1.80
N GLN A 105 9.25 15.93 1.24
CA GLN A 105 9.35 15.01 0.11
C GLN A 105 8.85 13.62 0.48
N LEU A 106 9.15 13.13 1.68
CA LEU A 106 8.65 11.85 2.15
C LEU A 106 7.12 11.80 2.22
N ARG A 107 6.46 12.89 2.60
CA ARG A 107 4.99 12.99 2.58
C ARG A 107 4.44 12.93 1.16
N MET A 108 5.12 13.58 0.21
CA MET A 108 4.74 13.50 -1.21
C MET A 108 4.94 12.11 -1.78
N ALA A 109 6.05 11.44 -1.45
CA ALA A 109 6.31 10.05 -1.83
C ALA A 109 5.21 9.11 -1.31
N LYS A 110 4.81 9.26 -0.03
CA LYS A 110 3.70 8.48 0.55
C LYS A 110 2.37 8.73 -0.16
N LEU A 111 2.09 9.98 -0.53
CA LEU A 111 0.90 10.34 -1.28
C LEU A 111 0.94 9.73 -2.70
N ALA A 112 2.08 9.85 -3.39
CA ALA A 112 2.28 9.29 -4.73
C ALA A 112 2.07 7.77 -4.74
N LEU A 113 2.60 7.08 -3.73
CA LEU A 113 2.41 5.64 -3.55
C LEU A 113 0.94 5.28 -3.27
N SER A 114 0.24 6.04 -2.42
CA SER A 114 -1.18 5.78 -2.13
C SER A 114 -2.09 5.92 -3.36
N MET A 115 -1.68 6.74 -4.33
CA MET A 115 -2.37 6.93 -5.60
C MET A 115 -1.84 6.02 -6.70
N HIS A 116 -0.83 5.18 -6.43
CA HIS A 116 -0.16 4.30 -7.39
C HIS A 116 0.34 5.02 -8.66
N LEU A 117 0.91 6.23 -8.52
CA LEU A 117 1.31 7.08 -9.66
C LEU A 117 2.32 6.41 -10.59
N THR A 118 3.24 5.65 -10.02
CA THR A 118 4.34 4.97 -10.73
C THR A 118 4.01 3.51 -11.06
N SER A 119 2.82 3.02 -10.72
CA SER A 119 2.38 1.68 -11.13
C SER A 119 2.43 1.48 -12.65
N PRO A 120 1.98 2.43 -13.51
CA PRO A 120 2.07 2.28 -14.96
C PRO A 120 3.50 2.16 -15.48
N THR A 121 4.48 2.84 -14.87
CA THR A 121 5.89 2.78 -15.31
C THR A 121 6.51 1.44 -14.96
N VAL A 122 6.24 0.91 -13.77
CA VAL A 122 6.66 -0.44 -13.38
C VAL A 122 6.08 -1.50 -14.33
N ARG A 123 4.79 -1.38 -14.69
CA ARG A 123 4.16 -2.29 -15.67
C ARG A 123 4.72 -2.14 -17.08
N MET A 124 5.12 -0.93 -17.47
CA MET A 124 5.80 -0.71 -18.74
C MET A 124 7.11 -1.51 -18.79
N PHE A 125 7.92 -1.46 -17.74
CA PHE A 125 9.16 -2.24 -17.68
C PHE A 125 8.92 -3.75 -17.69
N ASP A 126 7.91 -4.23 -16.97
CA ASP A 126 7.50 -5.66 -17.02
C ASP A 126 7.12 -6.10 -18.45
N GLN A 127 6.39 -5.25 -19.17
CA GLN A 127 5.99 -5.54 -20.54
C GLN A 127 7.19 -5.55 -21.50
N ILE A 128 8.11 -4.59 -21.37
CA ILE A 128 9.35 -4.54 -22.15
C ILE A 128 10.19 -5.79 -21.88
N ALA A 129 10.36 -6.19 -20.61
CA ALA A 129 11.10 -7.38 -20.23
C ALA A 129 10.45 -8.66 -20.80
N THR A 130 9.12 -8.76 -20.72
CA THR A 130 8.37 -9.87 -21.31
C THR A 130 8.58 -9.94 -22.83
N GLN A 131 8.53 -8.81 -23.53
CA GLN A 131 8.77 -8.75 -24.98
C GLN A 131 10.21 -9.04 -25.37
N ALA A 132 11.18 -8.70 -24.51
CA ALA A 132 12.59 -9.08 -24.68
C ALA A 132 12.84 -10.59 -24.40
N GLY A 133 11.81 -11.34 -24.03
CA GLY A 133 11.87 -12.78 -23.77
C GLY A 133 12.45 -13.10 -22.39
N ALA A 134 12.19 -12.27 -21.38
CA ALA A 134 12.55 -12.59 -19.99
C ALA A 134 11.92 -13.93 -19.53
N LYS A 135 10.74 -14.27 -20.05
CA LYS A 135 10.04 -15.53 -19.75
C LYS A 135 10.71 -16.79 -20.32
N ASP A 136 11.59 -16.63 -21.31
CA ASP A 136 12.29 -17.76 -21.93
C ASP A 136 13.53 -18.20 -21.12
N VAL A 137 13.88 -17.43 -20.09
CA VAL A 137 15.07 -17.65 -19.27
C VAL A 137 14.65 -18.31 -17.95
N THR A 138 15.39 -19.33 -17.52
CA THR A 138 15.11 -20.10 -16.30
C THR A 138 15.78 -19.54 -15.05
N CYS A 139 16.39 -18.34 -15.12
CA CYS A 139 17.12 -17.75 -14.02
C CYS A 139 16.42 -16.50 -13.48
N ASP A 140 16.58 -16.23 -12.18
CA ASP A 140 15.88 -15.14 -11.48
C ASP A 140 16.34 -13.76 -11.94
N ALA A 141 17.62 -13.64 -12.34
CA ALA A 141 18.20 -12.44 -12.91
C ALA A 141 19.14 -12.81 -14.06
N PHE A 142 19.08 -12.03 -15.14
CA PHE A 142 19.96 -12.19 -16.30
C PHE A 142 20.44 -10.84 -16.81
N VAL A 143 21.58 -10.85 -17.50
CA VAL A 143 22.13 -9.70 -18.22
C VAL A 143 21.98 -9.96 -19.71
N SER A 144 21.47 -8.97 -20.45
CA SER A 144 21.36 -9.04 -21.91
C SER A 144 22.45 -8.20 -22.56
N ILE A 145 23.42 -8.86 -23.22
CA ILE A 145 24.51 -8.21 -23.96
C ILE A 145 24.54 -8.78 -25.38
N ALA A 146 24.46 -7.91 -26.39
CA ALA A 146 24.55 -8.28 -27.81
C ALA A 146 23.67 -9.48 -28.20
N SER A 147 22.40 -9.44 -27.78
CA SER A 147 21.39 -10.50 -28.01
C SER A 147 21.67 -11.84 -27.33
N ARG A 148 22.64 -11.90 -26.42
CA ARG A 148 22.88 -13.05 -25.53
C ARG A 148 22.32 -12.75 -24.14
N LYS A 149 21.62 -13.73 -23.57
CA LYS A 149 21.09 -13.69 -22.20
C LYS A 149 22.03 -14.52 -21.32
N ILE A 150 22.64 -13.88 -20.33
CA ILE A 150 23.69 -14.47 -19.48
C ILE A 150 23.17 -14.48 -18.06
N CYS A 151 23.11 -15.66 -17.44
CA CYS A 151 22.68 -15.83 -16.04
C CYS A 151 23.86 -15.97 -15.07
N ASP A 152 25.03 -16.33 -15.57
CA ASP A 152 26.20 -16.64 -14.74
C ASP A 152 27.22 -15.50 -14.72
N ASN A 153 27.80 -15.26 -13.55
CA ASN A 153 28.75 -14.18 -13.33
C ASN A 153 30.10 -14.45 -14.01
N ASP A 154 30.54 -15.70 -14.08
CA ASP A 154 31.82 -16.04 -14.71
C ASP A 154 31.71 -15.91 -16.23
N ALA A 155 30.63 -16.44 -16.81
CA ALA A 155 30.30 -16.24 -18.22
C ALA A 155 30.18 -14.75 -18.60
N LEU A 156 29.61 -13.92 -17.71
CA LEU A 156 29.53 -12.48 -17.90
C LEU A 156 30.92 -11.83 -17.94
N ARG A 157 31.82 -12.20 -17.01
CA ARG A 157 33.18 -11.66 -16.97
C ARG A 157 33.97 -12.00 -18.23
N ASP A 158 33.84 -13.23 -18.74
CA ASP A 158 34.54 -13.66 -19.94
C ASP A 158 34.05 -12.92 -21.19
N ILE A 159 32.75 -12.68 -21.30
CA ILE A 159 32.16 -11.87 -22.37
C ILE A 159 32.66 -10.42 -22.26
N LEU A 160 32.63 -9.81 -21.07
CA LEU A 160 33.10 -8.43 -20.89
C LEU A 160 34.60 -8.27 -21.20
N LYS A 161 35.43 -9.27 -20.88
CA LYS A 161 36.85 -9.27 -21.28
C LYS A 161 37.02 -9.33 -22.80
N SER A 162 36.21 -10.16 -23.47
CA SER A 162 36.24 -10.23 -24.93
C SER A 162 35.84 -8.92 -25.60
N TYR A 163 34.89 -8.17 -25.03
CA TYR A 163 34.44 -6.87 -25.57
C TYR A 163 35.46 -5.75 -25.33
N ASN A 164 36.07 -5.67 -24.15
CA ASN A 164 37.15 -4.71 -23.87
C ASN A 164 38.39 -4.92 -24.76
N GLN A 165 38.54 -6.10 -25.36
CA GLN A 165 39.61 -6.38 -26.31
C GLN A 165 39.35 -5.82 -27.72
N TYR A 166 38.12 -5.36 -28.01
CA TYR A 166 37.72 -4.76 -29.30
C TYR A 166 37.47 -3.25 -29.25
N ASP A 167 37.57 -2.61 -28.08
CA ASP A 167 37.65 -1.15 -27.97
C ASP A 167 39.12 -0.70 -28.18
N VAL A 168 39.52 -0.60 -29.45
CA VAL A 168 40.69 0.16 -29.93
C VAL A 168 40.21 1.32 -30.78
#